data_AF-A0A3B8XBG9-F1
#
_entry.id   AF-A0A3B8XBG9-F1
#
_cell.length_a   1.000
_cell.length_b   1.000
_cell.length_c   1.000
_cell.angle_alpha   90.00
_cell.angle_beta   90.00
_cell.angle_gamma   90.00
#
_symmetry.space_group_name_H-M   'P 1'
#
loop_
_entity.id
_entity.type
_entity.pdbx_description
1 polymer ?
#
loop_
_entity_poly.entity_id
_entity_poly.type
_entity_poly.pdbx_seq_one_letter_code
_entity_poly.pdbx_strand_id
1 'polypeptide(L)' 'MAGTEPVLGVIIPAFNEERSLELVVRRVLQESSVQQVVIVDDCSTDGTLAA' A
#
# COMPACT_ATOMS: atom_id res chain seq x y z
N MET A 1 24.82 -10.26 8.91
CA MET A 1 25.25 -9.21 7.96
C MET A 1 24.03 -8.36 7.66
N ALA A 2 24.11 -7.04 7.83
CA ALA A 2 22.98 -6.16 7.52
C ALA A 2 22.71 -6.22 6.02
N GLY A 3 21.45 -6.52 5.65
CA GLY A 3 21.05 -6.71 4.26
C GLY A 3 21.30 -5.45 3.43
N THR A 4 21.87 -5.64 2.24
CA THR A 4 22.12 -4.60 1.23
C THR A 4 20.90 -4.35 0.34
N GLU A 5 19.71 -4.77 0.75
CA GLU A 5 18.51 -4.51 -0.03
C GLU A 5 18.17 -3.01 0.04
N PRO A 6 17.86 -2.36 -1.10
CA PRO A 6 17.45 -0.98 -1.11
C PRO A 6 16.17 -0.82 -0.29
N VAL A 7 16.11 0.21 0.55
CA VAL A 7 14.89 0.53 1.31
C VAL A 7 13.88 1.19 0.38
N LEU A 8 12.69 0.62 0.30
CA LEU A 8 11.60 1.10 -0.54
C LEU A 8 10.47 1.68 0.32
N GLY A 9 10.08 2.92 0.00
CA GLY A 9 8.82 3.53 0.42
C GLY A 9 7.83 3.51 -0.73
N VAL A 10 6.57 3.14 -0.47
CA VAL A 10 5.52 3.00 -1.47
C VAL A 10 4.39 3.99 -1.20
N ILE A 11 3.97 4.73 -2.23
CA ILE A 11 2.77 5.58 -2.19
C ILE A 11 1.70 4.92 -3.07
N ILE A 12 0.52 4.69 -2.50
CA ILE A 12 -0.62 4.09 -3.20
C ILE A 12 -1.76 5.12 -3.23
N PRO A 13 -1.97 5.84 -4.34
CA PRO A 13 -3.20 6.59 -4.54
C PRO A 13 -4.36 5.60 -4.73
N ALA A 14 -5.48 5.85 -4.07
CA ALA A 14 -6.67 4.99 -4.13
C ALA A 14 -7.93 5.84 -4.38
N PHE A 15 -8.69 5.47 -5.41
CA PHE A 15 -10.01 6.05 -5.69
C PHE A 15 -10.99 4.93 -6.02
N ASN A 16 -11.98 4.73 -5.14
CA ASN A 16 -12.99 3.68 -5.26
C ASN A 16 -12.41 2.25 -5.41
N GLU A 17 -11.46 1.92 -4.54
CA GLU A 17 -10.73 0.64 -4.51
C GLU A 17 -11.18 -0.28 -3.35
N GLU A 18 -12.42 -0.17 -2.87
CA GLU A 18 -12.99 -0.99 -1.78
C GLU A 18 -12.71 -2.50 -1.95
N ARG A 19 -12.72 -2.99 -3.20
CA ARG A 19 -12.55 -4.43 -3.50
C ARG A 19 -11.10 -4.86 -3.71
N SER A 20 -10.16 -3.92 -3.88
CA SER A 20 -8.81 -4.22 -4.36
C SER A 20 -7.71 -3.74 -3.42
N LEU A 21 -7.95 -2.68 -2.66
CA LEU A 21 -6.92 -2.02 -1.86
C LEU A 21 -6.23 -2.99 -0.89
N GLU A 22 -7.01 -3.81 -0.19
CA GLU A 22 -6.48 -4.80 0.74
C GLU A 22 -5.55 -5.81 0.02
N LEU A 23 -5.95 -6.31 -1.14
CA LEU A 23 -5.15 -7.27 -1.92
C LEU A 23 -3.83 -6.64 -2.38
N VAL A 24 -3.88 -5.38 -2.84
CA VAL A 24 -2.69 -4.65 -3.28
C VAL A 24 -1.75 -4.41 -2.11
N VAL A 25 -2.25 -3.89 -0.98
CA VAL A 25 -1.43 -3.62 0.22
C VAL A 25 -0.80 -4.91 0.74
N ARG A 26 -1.55 -6.02 0.82
CA ARG A 26 -1.01 -7.32 1.25
C ARG A 26 0.14 -7.79 0.34
N ARG A 27 0.02 -7.62 -0.97
CA ARG A 27 1.10 -7.99 -1.92
C ARG A 27 2.31 -7.07 -1.79
N VAL A 28 2.10 -5.77 -1.64
CA VAL A 28 3.19 -4.79 -1.45
C VAL A 28 3.97 -5.10 -0.17
N LEU A 29 3.28 -5.42 0.93
CA LEU A 29 3.92 -5.74 2.22
C LEU A 29 4.65 -7.09 2.23
N GLN A 30 4.49 -7.93 1.20
CA GLN A 30 5.25 -9.18 1.05
C GLN A 30 6.65 -8.95 0.44
N GLU A 31 6.88 -7.79 -0.17
CA GLU A 31 8.17 -7.44 -0.75
C GLU A 31 9.16 -7.01 0.35
N SER A 32 10.28 -7.72 0.48
CA SER A 32 11.21 -7.57 1.61
C SER A 32 11.87 -6.19 1.70
N SER A 33 11.96 -5.50 0.56
CA SER A 33 12.50 -4.15 0.47
C SER A 33 11.55 -3.06 1.00
N VAL A 34 10.25 -3.34 1.12
CA VAL A 34 9.24 -2.36 1.55
C VAL A 34 9.27 -2.15 3.06
N GLN A 35 9.54 -0.91 3.50
CA GLN A 35 9.57 -0.52 4.92
C GLN A 35 8.45 0.46 5.30
N GLN A 36 7.84 1.10 4.31
CA GLN A 36 6.74 2.04 4.52
C GLN A 36 5.77 2.00 3.35
N VAL A 37 4.47 2.01 3.66
CA VAL A 37 3.39 2.21 2.70
C VAL A 37 2.55 3.40 3.16
N VAL A 38 2.34 4.37 2.28
CA VAL A 38 1.44 5.51 2.47
C VAL A 38 0.30 5.37 1.48
N ILE A 39 -0.91 5.17 1.99
CA ILE A 39 -2.13 5.14 1.17
C ILE A 39 -2.70 6.56 1.16
N VAL A 40 -2.97 7.08 -0.02
CA VAL A 40 -3.59 8.40 -0.21
C VAL A 40 -4.97 8.17 -0.82
N ASP A 41 -6.01 8.42 -0.03
CA ASP A 41 -7.37 8.43 -0.55
C ASP A 41 -7.58 9.66 -1.44
N ASP A 42 -7.93 9.42 -2.69
CA ASP A 42 -8.17 10.44 -3.72
C ASP A 42 -9.66 10.78 -3.81
N CYS A 43 -10.23 11.15 -2.65
CA CYS A 43 -11.64 11.50 -2.48
C CYS A 43 -12.62 10.35 -2.86
N SER A 44 -12.37 9.13 -2.39
CA SER A 44 -13.25 8.00 -2.67
C SER A 44 -14.68 8.23 -2.16
N THR A 45 -15.63 7.62 -2.85
CA THR A 45 -17.07 7.69 -2.55
C THR A 45 -17.66 6.36 -2.08
N ASP A 46 -16.81 5.34 -1.97
CA ASP A 46 -17.15 3.98 -1.54
C ASP A 46 -16.41 3.60 -0.24
N GLY A 47 -16.37 2.31 0.10
CA GLY A 47 -15.70 1.78 1.28
C GLY A 47 -14.17 1.67 1.20
N THR A 48 -13.48 2.41 0.32
CA THR A 48 -12.02 2.30 0.10
C THR A 48 -11.19 2.28 1.40
N LEU A 49 -11.52 3.11 2.40
CA LEU A 49 -10.83 3.16 3.69
C LEU A 49 -11.66 2.62 4.88
N ALA A 50 -12.70 1.83 4.61
CA ALA A 50 -13.49 1.23 5.68
C ALA A 50 -12.62 0.29 6.55
N ALA A 51 -12.78 0.39 7.87
CA ALA A 51 -12.03 -0.38 8.88
C ALA A 51 -12.54 -1.81 9.08
#